data_AF-A0AB34IJG2-F1
#
_entry.id   AF-A0AB34IJG2-F1
#
_cell.length_a   1.000
_cell.length_b   1.000
_cell.length_c   1.000
_cell.angle_alpha   90.00
_cell.angle_beta   90.00
_cell.angle_gamma   90.00
#
_symmetry.space_group_name_H-M   'P 1'
#
loop_
_entity.id
_entity.type
_entity.pdbx_description
1 polymer ?
#
loop_
_entity_poly.entity_id
_entity_poly.type
_entity_poly.pdbx_seq_one_letter_code
_entity_poly.pdbx_strand_id
1 'polypeptide(L)'
;MPSSKRCGAPLRISLEESEEGDDDEAEPADSPRFCCRLSSSLLMLLGAALYLLPEASAAANRRAAALPRGSSGAAEAPGGAGAAAAAPAYAGAARSASNASSPSLLPFRASPPRGAALTPPRHSPPPVPRAASTPPAPLHPSPSPPPSSPKPSLPPSPSMRTPPPPSAPNASALRLSTAAPLLSSPPPTPASPPQEPTAQLPAEGTVCMQAFRATGVHAQNEGDHGVSDPQLWLYETQGGTLFGKSTIVYDDLNPVWPPQETFCVDRSRTARGRFCVDIRDDWPQPLPPLLHFKCVPLPSTAGAHTVALDKGCELSFVAVLPPPPAAPPPPPFDLHGKLNAPKCAAMLRDRTHIFRKMWNVDPWWYLHAGQPTCFERKRDDNTQGQHADSYFDDVKSGAHCDSNWFEGSPGNLGLVGVPPKFTAQAPALLGFDESIEWFCTKEHMFFNNGFYGNDHAGNCANSNNNILALWGNRLQYNLCRNLEWQVCAAKGLLPGQQGFGMRFSHRPGDLNVFDGGTGKMLGDCRGWRPEYVGKACGTDAYSTDDIYFLEVCMFSFICRNGADVFKLNVDDFYVCDFDGEKFDELARLLKEPPNS
;
A
#
# COMPACT_ATOMS: atom_id res chain seq x y z
N MET A 1 -10.11 -51.84 -62.30
CA MET A 1 -10.69 -53.05 -61.66
C MET A 1 -9.64 -54.17 -61.76
N PRO A 2 -9.42 -55.04 -60.76
CA PRO A 2 -10.31 -55.46 -59.67
C PRO A 2 -9.77 -55.24 -58.24
N SER A 3 -10.60 -55.63 -57.27
CA SER A 3 -10.62 -55.47 -55.81
C SER A 3 -9.81 -56.52 -55.03
N SER A 4 -9.33 -56.22 -53.81
CA SER A 4 -9.52 -57.05 -52.59
C SER A 4 -8.53 -56.78 -51.41
N LYS A 5 -9.11 -56.56 -50.20
CA LYS A 5 -8.68 -56.91 -48.80
C LYS A 5 -7.43 -56.22 -48.21
N ARG A 6 -7.47 -55.49 -47.08
CA ARG A 6 -7.82 -55.73 -45.63
C ARG A 6 -6.66 -56.20 -44.73
N CYS A 7 -6.55 -55.50 -43.59
CA CYS A 7 -6.03 -55.84 -42.25
C CYS A 7 -4.54 -55.61 -41.91
N GLY A 8 -4.31 -54.88 -40.80
CA GLY A 8 -3.11 -55.03 -39.96
C GLY A 8 -2.64 -53.77 -39.22
N ALA A 9 -3.05 -53.58 -37.98
CA ALA A 9 -2.30 -52.87 -36.93
C ALA A 9 -2.37 -53.78 -35.66
N PRO A 10 -1.55 -53.59 -34.59
CA PRO A 10 -0.39 -52.71 -34.38
C PRO A 10 0.83 -53.44 -33.76
N LEU A 11 1.99 -52.78 -33.67
CA LEU A 11 3.00 -53.13 -32.65
C LEU A 11 3.86 -51.90 -32.30
N ARG A 12 3.77 -51.49 -31.03
CA ARG A 12 4.67 -50.57 -30.32
C ARG A 12 5.96 -51.31 -29.97
N ILE A 13 7.13 -50.71 -30.21
CA ILE A 13 8.30 -50.77 -29.30
C ILE A 13 9.03 -49.42 -29.36
N SER A 14 9.37 -48.91 -28.18
CA SER A 14 10.15 -47.71 -27.87
C SER A 14 11.61 -47.83 -28.30
N LEU A 15 12.24 -46.70 -28.67
CA LEU A 15 13.68 -46.51 -28.54
C LEU A 15 13.97 -45.07 -28.08
N GLU A 16 14.75 -45.00 -27.01
CA GLU A 16 15.55 -43.85 -26.55
C GLU A 16 16.78 -43.66 -27.47
N GLU A 17 17.60 -42.65 -27.12
CA GLU A 17 18.88 -42.18 -27.72
C GLU A 17 18.66 -41.00 -28.69
N SER A 18 18.91 -39.75 -28.28
CA SER A 18 20.18 -39.05 -28.01
C SER A 18 21.07 -38.93 -29.24
N GLU A 19 21.23 -37.73 -29.77
CA GLU A 19 22.50 -37.23 -30.33
C GLU A 19 22.42 -35.73 -30.66
N GLU A 20 23.55 -35.06 -30.43
CA GLU A 20 23.89 -33.68 -30.74
C GLU A 20 23.81 -33.39 -32.24
N GLY A 21 23.50 -32.14 -32.60
CA GLY A 21 23.58 -31.65 -33.97
C GLY A 21 23.71 -30.13 -34.00
N ASP A 22 24.90 -29.67 -34.33
CA ASP A 22 25.23 -28.29 -34.72
C ASP A 22 24.46 -27.90 -35.99
N ASP A 23 23.79 -26.74 -35.98
CA ASP A 23 23.19 -26.15 -37.18
C ASP A 23 23.83 -24.79 -37.48
N ASP A 24 24.72 -24.81 -38.48
CA ASP A 24 25.14 -23.67 -39.30
C ASP A 24 23.97 -23.23 -40.20
N GLU A 25 23.37 -22.06 -39.96
CA GLU A 25 22.44 -21.45 -40.91
C GLU A 25 23.14 -20.47 -41.85
N ALA A 26 23.11 -20.83 -43.13
CA ALA A 26 23.52 -20.04 -44.29
C ALA A 26 22.46 -18.99 -44.68
N GLU A 27 22.92 -17.81 -45.09
CA GLU A 27 22.12 -16.74 -45.66
C GLU A 27 21.43 -17.12 -46.99
N PRO A 28 20.31 -16.44 -47.31
CA PRO A 28 19.98 -16.12 -48.70
C PRO A 28 19.94 -14.61 -48.96
N ALA A 29 20.62 -14.24 -50.05
CA ALA A 29 20.50 -12.97 -50.75
C ALA A 29 19.08 -12.77 -51.34
N ASP A 30 18.49 -11.59 -51.18
CA ASP A 30 18.36 -10.59 -52.26
C ASP A 30 17.48 -9.40 -51.83
N SER A 31 17.96 -8.19 -52.15
CA SER A 31 17.27 -6.91 -51.95
C SER A 31 16.22 -6.65 -53.04
N PRO A 32 15.31 -5.67 -52.84
CA PRO A 32 15.60 -4.37 -53.45
C PRO A 32 15.22 -3.12 -52.63
N ARG A 33 16.19 -2.20 -52.60
CA ARG A 33 16.10 -0.73 -52.79
C ARG A 33 15.03 0.05 -52.01
N PHE A 34 15.49 0.85 -51.05
CA PHE A 34 14.92 2.18 -50.78
C PHE A 34 16.03 3.24 -50.62
N CYS A 35 15.79 4.39 -51.25
CA CYS A 35 16.71 5.49 -51.47
C CYS A 35 17.10 6.27 -50.21
N CYS A 36 18.36 6.71 -50.21
CA CYS A 36 19.01 7.63 -49.30
C CYS A 36 18.34 9.00 -49.19
N ARG A 37 18.37 9.59 -47.98
CA ARG A 37 18.87 10.95 -47.70
C ARG A 37 19.22 11.06 -46.21
N LEU A 38 20.51 10.93 -45.88
CA LEU A 38 21.13 11.38 -44.64
C LEU A 38 22.00 12.58 -45.00
N SER A 39 21.75 13.73 -44.37
CA SER A 39 22.61 14.90 -44.53
C SER A 39 23.74 14.87 -43.50
N SER A 40 24.94 14.95 -44.03
CA SER A 40 26.20 15.22 -43.37
C SER A 40 26.14 16.44 -42.43
N SER A 41 26.79 16.33 -41.28
CA SER A 41 27.84 17.28 -40.85
C SER A 41 28.51 16.74 -39.59
N LEU A 42 29.74 16.26 -39.78
CA LEU A 42 30.69 15.86 -38.76
C LEU A 42 32.02 16.58 -39.09
N LEU A 43 32.71 16.99 -38.02
CA LEU A 43 34.14 17.30 -37.90
C LEU A 43 34.67 18.70 -38.29
N MET A 44 35.25 19.37 -37.29
CA MET A 44 36.60 19.98 -37.19
C MET A 44 36.60 20.76 -35.86
N LEU A 45 37.57 20.77 -34.94
CA LEU A 45 38.93 20.26 -34.86
C LEU A 45 39.40 20.38 -33.39
N LEU A 46 40.35 19.53 -33.00
CA LEU A 46 41.14 19.56 -31.76
C LEU A 46 41.98 20.85 -31.63
N GLY A 47 42.18 21.31 -30.40
CA GLY A 47 43.20 22.30 -30.05
C GLY A 47 43.54 22.24 -28.56
N ALA A 48 44.69 21.66 -28.24
CA ALA A 48 45.22 21.56 -26.88
C ALA A 48 46.20 22.71 -26.55
N ALA A 49 46.34 22.95 -25.25
CA ALA A 49 47.52 23.42 -24.51
C ALA A 49 47.71 24.92 -24.18
N LEU A 50 47.85 25.13 -22.85
CA LEU A 50 48.76 26.02 -22.13
C LEU A 50 48.62 27.55 -22.31
N TYR A 51 48.18 28.25 -21.25
CA TYR A 51 48.85 29.46 -20.73
C TYR A 51 48.57 29.66 -19.22
N LEU A 52 49.56 30.26 -18.57
CA LEU A 52 49.79 30.43 -17.14
C LEU A 52 48.97 31.58 -16.48
N LEU A 53 48.82 31.46 -15.15
CA LEU A 53 48.48 32.41 -14.06
C LEU A 53 49.02 33.87 -14.20
N PRO A 54 48.77 34.86 -13.29
CA PRO A 54 48.03 34.86 -11.98
C PRO A 54 47.18 36.15 -11.66
N GLU A 55 46.58 36.11 -10.45
CA GLU A 55 46.57 37.16 -9.41
C GLU A 55 45.32 38.01 -9.06
N ALA A 56 45.05 37.99 -7.74
CA ALA A 56 44.57 39.06 -6.85
C ALA A 56 43.08 39.49 -6.85
N SER A 57 42.39 39.19 -5.74
CA SER A 57 42.20 40.23 -4.71
C SER A 57 41.76 39.63 -3.37
N ALA A 58 42.61 39.83 -2.37
CA ALA A 58 42.24 39.80 -0.97
C ALA A 58 41.77 41.21 -0.58
N ALA A 59 40.66 41.31 0.16
CA ALA A 59 40.34 42.51 0.92
C ALA A 59 39.89 42.09 2.32
N ALA A 60 40.64 42.59 3.29
CA ALA A 60 40.60 42.30 4.70
C ALA A 60 39.43 42.98 5.43
N ASN A 61 39.04 42.40 6.57
CA ASN A 61 38.82 43.21 7.78
C ASN A 61 39.17 42.40 9.03
N ARG A 62 40.36 42.67 9.58
CA ARG A 62 40.69 42.48 11.00
C ARG A 62 40.72 43.87 11.64
N ARG A 63 40.03 44.04 12.77
CA ARG A 63 40.52 44.88 13.87
C ARG A 63 40.13 44.26 15.22
N ALA A 64 41.17 43.92 15.98
CA ALA A 64 41.19 43.81 17.43
C ALA A 64 40.88 45.19 18.06
N ALA A 65 40.67 45.41 19.36
CA ALA A 65 40.89 44.70 20.62
C ALA A 65 40.07 45.44 21.70
N ALA A 66 39.74 44.80 22.82
CA ALA A 66 39.91 45.35 24.19
C ALA A 66 39.30 44.42 25.25
N LEU A 67 40.18 43.85 26.08
CA LEU A 67 39.89 43.35 27.43
C LEU A 67 39.61 44.54 28.38
N PRO A 68 39.04 44.31 29.57
CA PRO A 68 39.94 44.12 30.72
C PRO A 68 39.56 42.97 31.67
N ARG A 69 40.61 42.48 32.31
CA ARG A 69 40.67 41.56 33.46
C ARG A 69 39.99 42.16 34.71
N GLY A 70 39.44 41.27 35.55
CA GLY A 70 39.23 41.48 36.97
C GLY A 70 39.47 40.19 37.75
N SER A 71 40.60 40.11 38.46
CA SER A 71 40.97 39.14 39.51
C SER A 71 40.27 39.53 40.83
N SER A 72 39.90 38.64 41.76
CA SER A 72 40.78 37.92 42.69
C SER A 72 39.93 37.31 43.81
N GLY A 73 40.40 36.24 44.46
CA GLY A 73 39.85 35.75 45.72
C GLY A 73 40.21 34.29 46.03
N ALA A 74 41.28 34.08 46.79
CA ALA A 74 41.87 32.81 47.20
C ALA A 74 41.40 32.37 48.61
N ALA A 75 41.49 31.07 48.91
CA ALA A 75 41.85 30.45 50.21
C ALA A 75 41.54 28.93 50.11
N GLU A 76 42.54 28.06 49.99
CA GLU A 76 43.28 27.34 51.05
C GLU A 76 42.74 25.92 51.31
N ALA A 77 43.60 24.94 51.03
CA ALA A 77 43.53 23.54 51.44
C ALA A 77 44.17 23.41 52.86
N PRO A 78 44.19 22.25 53.57
CA PRO A 78 44.83 21.02 53.06
C PRO A 78 44.29 19.66 53.60
N GLY A 79 44.74 18.58 52.95
CA GLY A 79 45.16 17.36 53.66
C GLY A 79 44.42 16.05 53.30
N GLY A 80 45.17 15.05 52.84
CA GLY A 80 44.73 13.64 52.86
C GLY A 80 45.37 12.75 51.79
N ALA A 81 46.45 12.06 52.16
CA ALA A 81 47.23 11.13 51.34
C ALA A 81 46.56 9.75 51.15
N GLY A 82 47.02 8.99 50.14
CA GLY A 82 47.06 7.51 50.24
C GLY A 82 46.93 6.69 48.94
N ALA A 83 48.07 6.19 48.45
CA ALA A 83 48.36 4.90 47.75
C ALA A 83 47.53 4.49 46.50
N ALA A 84 48.08 4.33 45.29
CA ALA A 84 49.14 3.43 44.78
C ALA A 84 48.67 2.02 44.34
N ALA A 85 49.23 1.59 43.19
CA ALA A 85 49.16 0.28 42.50
C ALA A 85 48.00 0.09 41.49
N ALA A 86 48.15 -0.50 40.30
CA ALA A 86 49.30 -0.94 39.50
C ALA A 86 48.76 -1.22 38.08
N ALA A 87 49.56 -0.96 37.06
CA ALA A 87 49.33 -1.43 35.68
C ALA A 87 49.66 -2.92 35.56
N PRO A 88 49.26 -3.57 34.45
CA PRO A 88 50.33 -4.03 33.57
C PRO A 88 50.07 -3.79 32.09
N ALA A 89 51.18 -3.57 31.40
CA ALA A 89 51.34 -3.64 29.95
C ALA A 89 51.34 -5.10 29.47
N TYR A 90 50.84 -5.34 28.26
CA TYR A 90 51.33 -6.44 27.43
C TYR A 90 51.40 -6.00 25.97
N ALA A 91 52.60 -6.15 25.41
CA ALA A 91 52.92 -6.05 24.00
C ALA A 91 52.84 -7.46 23.36
N GLY A 92 52.53 -7.52 22.06
CA GLY A 92 52.62 -8.73 21.24
C GLY A 92 51.86 -8.53 19.92
N ALA A 93 52.50 -7.97 18.90
CA ALA A 93 53.25 -8.68 17.85
C ALA A 93 52.35 -9.26 16.75
N ALA A 94 52.51 -8.68 15.56
CA ALA A 94 51.98 -9.15 14.29
C ALA A 94 52.48 -10.55 13.92
N ARG A 95 51.63 -11.35 13.27
CA ARG A 95 52.05 -12.36 12.29
C ARG A 95 50.94 -12.61 11.26
N SER A 96 51.33 -12.41 10.02
CA SER A 96 50.68 -12.86 8.79
C SER A 96 50.96 -14.36 8.59
N ALA A 97 49.96 -15.14 8.19
CA ALA A 97 50.14 -16.37 7.41
C ALA A 97 48.79 -16.88 6.86
N SER A 98 48.74 -16.92 5.53
CA SER A 98 47.95 -17.80 4.68
C SER A 98 47.98 -19.28 5.13
N ASN A 99 46.85 -19.99 5.02
CA ASN A 99 46.75 -21.18 4.16
C ASN A 99 45.36 -21.79 4.13
N ALA A 100 45.01 -22.24 2.93
CA ALA A 100 43.86 -23.06 2.57
C ALA A 100 43.86 -24.42 3.29
N SER A 101 42.67 -24.92 3.64
CA SER A 101 42.21 -26.31 3.35
C SER A 101 40.77 -26.54 3.85
N SER A 102 39.83 -26.68 2.91
CA SER A 102 38.75 -27.70 3.00
C SER A 102 39.40 -29.09 2.94
N PRO A 103 38.83 -30.20 3.47
CA PRO A 103 37.43 -30.60 3.27
C PRO A 103 36.78 -31.37 4.45
N SER A 104 35.46 -31.55 4.40
CA SER A 104 34.81 -32.83 4.79
C SER A 104 33.35 -32.85 4.36
N LEU A 105 33.10 -33.70 3.37
CA LEU A 105 31.81 -34.18 2.89
C LEU A 105 31.14 -35.03 3.99
N LEU A 106 29.88 -34.76 4.30
CA LEU A 106 29.01 -35.70 5.01
C LEU A 106 28.08 -36.38 3.99
N PRO A 107 27.80 -37.68 4.13
CA PRO A 107 27.19 -38.48 3.08
C PRO A 107 25.67 -38.34 3.04
N PHE A 108 25.17 -38.32 1.80
CA PHE A 108 23.80 -38.63 1.42
C PHE A 108 23.36 -39.96 2.04
N ARG A 109 22.22 -39.96 2.73
CA ARG A 109 21.53 -41.18 3.16
C ARG A 109 20.26 -41.35 2.31
N ALA A 110 20.25 -42.41 1.52
CA ALA A 110 19.15 -42.84 0.68
C ALA A 110 17.89 -43.19 1.52
N SER A 111 16.72 -42.84 0.99
CA SER A 111 15.41 -43.27 1.52
C SER A 111 15.00 -44.61 0.90
N PRO A 112 14.53 -45.60 1.68
CA PRO A 112 13.80 -46.77 1.17
C PRO A 112 12.27 -46.56 1.21
N PRO A 113 11.49 -47.44 0.55
CA PRO A 113 10.21 -47.09 -0.05
C PRO A 113 8.99 -47.27 0.87
N ARG A 114 7.89 -46.65 0.42
CA ARG A 114 6.52 -46.74 0.96
C ARG A 114 6.02 -48.19 1.01
N GLY A 115 5.36 -48.55 2.12
CA GLY A 115 4.52 -49.74 2.18
C GLY A 115 3.84 -49.95 3.53
N ALA A 116 2.50 -49.84 3.51
CA ALA A 116 1.51 -50.49 4.38
C ALA A 116 1.05 -49.85 5.71
N ALA A 117 -0.29 -49.69 5.73
CA ALA A 117 -1.24 -49.80 6.84
C ALA A 117 -1.26 -48.71 7.95
N LEU A 118 -2.18 -47.76 7.80
CA LEU A 118 -2.65 -46.90 8.89
C LEU A 118 -3.76 -47.60 9.69
N THR A 119 -3.42 -48.00 10.92
CA THR A 119 -4.37 -48.19 12.03
C THR A 119 -4.88 -46.84 12.56
N PRO A 120 -6.14 -46.75 13.04
CA PRO A 120 -6.69 -45.48 13.55
C PRO A 120 -6.06 -45.10 14.91
N PRO A 121 -5.86 -43.80 15.19
CA PRO A 121 -5.29 -43.36 16.45
C PRO A 121 -6.28 -43.50 17.60
N ARG A 122 -5.79 -44.00 18.74
CA ARG A 122 -6.47 -43.98 20.03
C ARG A 122 -6.73 -42.53 20.47
N HIS A 123 -7.96 -42.25 20.88
CA HIS A 123 -8.34 -41.05 21.59
C HIS A 123 -7.55 -40.90 22.90
N SER A 124 -6.88 -39.77 23.06
CA SER A 124 -6.38 -39.30 24.36
C SER A 124 -7.55 -38.76 25.20
N PRO A 125 -7.61 -39.03 26.52
CA PRO A 125 -8.63 -38.46 27.38
C PRO A 125 -8.40 -36.95 27.60
N PRO A 126 -9.48 -36.17 27.86
CA PRO A 126 -9.40 -34.73 28.06
C PRO A 126 -8.69 -34.37 29.38
N PRO A 127 -8.06 -33.18 29.46
CA PRO A 127 -7.42 -32.69 30.68
C PRO A 127 -8.46 -32.32 31.74
N VAL A 128 -8.16 -32.72 32.98
CA VAL A 128 -8.92 -32.40 34.20
C VAL A 128 -8.87 -30.90 34.49
N PRO A 129 -9.99 -30.23 34.84
CA PRO A 129 -10.01 -28.81 35.14
C PRO A 129 -9.34 -28.54 36.50
N ARG A 130 -8.34 -27.65 36.51
CA ARG A 130 -7.74 -27.09 37.73
C ARG A 130 -8.73 -26.12 38.40
N ALA A 131 -8.89 -26.30 39.71
CA ALA A 131 -9.74 -25.50 40.56
C ALA A 131 -9.37 -24.00 40.54
N ALA A 132 -10.41 -23.18 40.51
CA ALA A 132 -10.35 -21.72 40.55
C ALA A 132 -9.71 -21.22 41.86
N SER A 133 -8.67 -20.41 41.73
CA SER A 133 -8.15 -19.57 42.80
C SER A 133 -9.04 -18.32 42.97
N THR A 134 -9.55 -18.15 44.18
CA THR A 134 -10.33 -17.02 44.69
C THR A 134 -9.64 -15.67 44.43
N PRO A 135 -10.36 -14.61 44.02
CA PRO A 135 -9.77 -13.28 43.88
C PRO A 135 -9.59 -12.60 45.26
N PRO A 136 -8.54 -11.79 45.45
CA PRO A 136 -8.37 -11.00 46.66
C PRO A 136 -9.34 -9.79 46.67
N ALA A 137 -9.77 -9.42 47.88
CA ALA A 137 -10.69 -8.33 48.17
C ALA A 137 -10.17 -6.94 47.72
N PRO A 138 -11.06 -5.99 47.37
CA PRO A 138 -10.66 -4.67 46.91
C PRO A 138 -10.19 -3.80 48.09
N LEU A 139 -8.99 -3.23 47.94
CA LEU A 139 -8.46 -2.17 48.79
C LEU A 139 -9.15 -0.82 48.46
N HIS A 140 -9.30 -0.01 49.50
CA HIS A 140 -9.98 1.28 49.56
C HIS A 140 -9.57 2.31 48.47
N PRO A 141 -10.47 3.26 48.15
CA PRO A 141 -10.19 4.33 47.17
C PRO A 141 -9.28 5.42 47.77
N SER A 142 -8.25 5.80 47.02
CA SER A 142 -7.44 7.00 47.27
C SER A 142 -8.18 8.28 46.83
N PRO A 143 -7.85 9.43 47.43
CA PRO A 143 -8.67 10.64 47.41
C PRO A 143 -8.63 11.40 46.08
N SER A 144 -9.75 12.04 45.76
CA SER A 144 -9.97 12.89 44.59
C SER A 144 -9.02 14.10 44.54
N PRO A 145 -8.60 14.54 43.34
CA PRO A 145 -7.86 15.78 43.18
C PRO A 145 -8.75 17.03 43.40
N PRO A 146 -8.16 18.17 43.81
CA PRO A 146 -8.89 19.40 44.09
C PRO A 146 -9.50 20.05 42.84
N PRO A 147 -10.57 20.85 42.98
CA PRO A 147 -11.28 21.44 41.85
C PRO A 147 -10.45 22.52 41.15
N SER A 148 -10.34 22.40 39.84
CA SER A 148 -9.77 23.40 38.95
C SER A 148 -10.65 24.66 38.89
N SER A 149 -10.02 25.81 39.06
CA SER A 149 -10.56 27.17 38.92
C SER A 149 -11.28 27.42 37.58
N PRO A 150 -12.25 28.36 37.54
CA PRO A 150 -13.15 28.51 36.40
C PRO A 150 -12.49 29.20 35.19
N LYS A 151 -12.77 28.64 34.00
CA LYS A 151 -12.39 29.18 32.70
C LYS A 151 -13.24 30.44 32.38
N PRO A 152 -12.70 31.50 31.78
CA PRO A 152 -13.47 32.70 31.45
C PRO A 152 -14.40 32.43 30.24
N SER A 153 -15.65 32.85 30.39
CA SER A 153 -16.69 32.81 29.36
C SER A 153 -16.35 33.75 28.19
N LEU A 154 -16.29 33.20 26.98
CA LEU A 154 -16.28 33.99 25.74
C LEU A 154 -17.70 34.51 25.42
N PRO A 155 -17.83 35.71 24.81
CA PRO A 155 -19.11 36.28 24.43
C PRO A 155 -19.72 35.55 23.22
N PRO A 156 -21.06 35.57 23.06
CA PRO A 156 -21.74 34.88 21.97
C PRO A 156 -21.54 35.61 20.63
N SER A 157 -21.20 34.86 19.58
CA SER A 157 -21.18 35.33 18.20
C SER A 157 -22.60 35.60 17.67
N PRO A 158 -22.79 36.62 16.83
CA PRO A 158 -24.11 37.00 16.32
C PRO A 158 -24.62 36.04 15.23
N SER A 159 -25.89 35.64 15.35
CA SER A 159 -26.63 34.85 14.36
C SER A 159 -26.71 35.56 13.00
N MET A 160 -26.20 34.91 11.96
CA MET A 160 -26.53 35.25 10.58
C MET A 160 -27.92 34.70 10.24
N ARG A 161 -28.82 35.59 9.83
CA ARG A 161 -30.14 35.25 9.28
C ARG A 161 -29.98 34.61 7.89
N THR A 162 -30.57 33.45 7.71
CA THR A 162 -30.84 32.85 6.40
C THR A 162 -31.94 33.61 5.66
N PRO A 163 -31.81 33.86 4.34
CA PRO A 163 -32.89 34.38 3.52
C PRO A 163 -33.92 33.28 3.16
N PRO A 164 -35.20 33.63 2.94
CA PRO A 164 -36.25 32.67 2.60
C PRO A 164 -36.12 32.18 1.15
N PRO A 165 -36.64 30.97 0.84
CA PRO A 165 -36.59 30.39 -0.50
C PRO A 165 -37.56 31.08 -1.48
N PRO A 166 -37.25 31.08 -2.79
CA PRO A 166 -38.11 31.68 -3.81
C PRO A 166 -39.34 30.82 -4.13
N SER A 167 -40.46 31.52 -4.28
CA SER A 167 -41.80 31.00 -4.58
C SER A 167 -41.91 30.35 -5.97
N ALA A 168 -42.61 29.21 -6.02
CA ALA A 168 -42.98 28.52 -7.26
C ALA A 168 -44.04 29.30 -8.08
N PRO A 169 -44.03 29.24 -9.43
CA PRO A 169 -45.06 29.86 -10.24
C PRO A 169 -46.31 28.99 -10.40
N ASN A 170 -47.44 29.69 -10.36
CA ASN A 170 -48.82 29.24 -10.50
C ASN A 170 -49.08 28.43 -11.79
N ALA A 171 -49.74 27.28 -11.62
CA ALA A 171 -50.45 26.59 -12.69
C ALA A 171 -51.87 27.18 -12.82
N SER A 172 -52.13 27.87 -13.93
CA SER A 172 -53.47 28.35 -14.29
C SER A 172 -54.19 27.34 -15.18
N ALA A 173 -55.44 27.09 -14.79
CA ALA A 173 -56.43 26.24 -15.41
C ALA A 173 -56.83 26.66 -16.83
N LEU A 174 -57.19 25.69 -17.67
CA LEU A 174 -58.06 25.90 -18.82
C LEU A 174 -59.10 24.78 -18.91
N ARG A 175 -60.31 25.23 -19.25
CA ARG A 175 -61.62 24.64 -19.01
C ARG A 175 -61.99 23.49 -19.94
N LEU A 176 -62.90 22.65 -19.43
CA LEU A 176 -63.71 21.67 -20.14
C LEU A 176 -64.47 22.26 -21.34
N SER A 177 -64.58 21.48 -22.41
CA SER A 177 -65.70 21.50 -23.34
C SER A 177 -66.18 20.07 -23.57
N THR A 178 -67.44 19.83 -23.21
CA THR A 178 -68.20 18.58 -23.36
C THR A 178 -68.79 18.45 -24.76
N ALA A 179 -68.53 17.32 -25.44
CA ALA A 179 -69.31 16.86 -26.59
C ALA A 179 -69.48 15.34 -26.53
N ALA A 180 -70.71 14.89 -26.82
CA ALA A 180 -71.23 13.53 -26.70
C ALA A 180 -70.74 12.59 -27.83
N PRO A 181 -70.90 11.25 -27.69
CA PRO A 181 -70.09 10.27 -28.40
C PRO A 181 -70.69 9.87 -29.75
N LEU A 182 -69.83 9.77 -30.77
CA LEU A 182 -70.09 9.00 -31.97
C LEU A 182 -69.30 7.69 -31.88
N LEU A 183 -70.02 6.58 -32.04
CA LEU A 183 -69.50 5.23 -32.18
C LEU A 183 -68.51 5.18 -33.36
N SER A 184 -67.21 5.15 -33.07
CA SER A 184 -66.16 4.85 -34.04
C SER A 184 -65.40 3.59 -33.62
N SER A 185 -65.21 2.71 -34.59
CA SER A 185 -64.49 1.43 -34.56
C SER A 185 -63.15 1.47 -33.79
N PRO A 186 -62.72 0.34 -33.20
CA PRO A 186 -61.47 0.28 -32.45
C PRO A 186 -60.28 0.70 -33.33
N PRO A 187 -59.40 1.60 -32.84
CA PRO A 187 -58.23 2.01 -33.59
C PRO A 187 -57.29 0.81 -33.81
N PRO A 188 -56.65 0.71 -34.99
CA PRO A 188 -55.68 -0.35 -35.25
C PRO A 188 -54.55 -0.29 -34.22
N THR A 189 -54.17 -1.46 -33.71
CA THR A 189 -53.06 -1.65 -32.79
C THR A 189 -51.83 -0.88 -33.29
N PRO A 190 -51.21 -0.01 -32.48
CA PRO A 190 -50.02 0.73 -32.88
C PRO A 190 -48.96 -0.25 -33.39
N ALA A 191 -48.46 -0.01 -34.61
CA ALA A 191 -47.35 -0.79 -35.14
C ALA A 191 -46.18 -0.72 -34.15
N SER A 192 -45.58 -1.88 -33.85
CA SER A 192 -44.41 -1.96 -32.96
C SER A 192 -43.35 -0.94 -33.42
N PRO A 193 -42.80 -0.13 -32.52
CA PRO A 193 -41.80 0.86 -32.89
C PRO A 193 -40.62 0.16 -33.59
N PRO A 194 -40.01 0.81 -34.60
CA PRO A 194 -38.84 0.27 -35.29
C PRO A 194 -37.78 -0.14 -34.27
N GLN A 195 -37.28 -1.38 -34.37
CA GLN A 195 -36.18 -1.85 -33.54
C GLN A 195 -34.95 -0.96 -33.82
N GLU A 196 -34.49 -0.26 -32.79
CA GLU A 196 -33.30 0.59 -32.85
C GLU A 196 -32.07 -0.30 -33.14
N PRO A 197 -31.18 0.08 -34.07
CA PRO A 197 -30.04 -0.73 -34.45
C PRO A 197 -29.15 -1.01 -33.22
N THR A 198 -28.91 -2.29 -32.94
CA THR A 198 -28.10 -2.73 -31.81
C THR A 198 -26.66 -2.23 -31.95
N ALA A 199 -26.22 -1.34 -31.07
CA ALA A 199 -24.86 -0.83 -31.08
C ALA A 199 -23.85 -1.96 -30.84
N GLN A 200 -22.86 -2.08 -31.74
CA GLN A 200 -21.74 -3.01 -31.55
C GLN A 200 -20.85 -2.52 -30.41
N LEU A 201 -20.46 -3.43 -29.52
CA LEU A 201 -19.44 -3.14 -28.50
C LEU A 201 -18.07 -3.23 -29.17
N PRO A 202 -17.09 -2.41 -28.76
CA PRO A 202 -15.76 -2.47 -29.32
C PRO A 202 -15.13 -3.84 -29.08
N ALA A 203 -14.35 -4.31 -30.06
CA ALA A 203 -13.67 -5.60 -30.02
C ALA A 203 -12.62 -5.67 -28.88
N GLU A 204 -12.13 -4.50 -28.47
CA GLU A 204 -11.21 -4.29 -27.34
C GLU A 204 -11.83 -3.28 -26.37
N GLY A 205 -11.52 -3.41 -25.09
CA GLY A 205 -11.98 -2.50 -24.03
C GLY A 205 -12.94 -3.11 -23.02
N THR A 206 -13.54 -2.24 -22.21
CA THR A 206 -14.39 -2.63 -21.08
C THR A 206 -15.85 -2.77 -21.50
N VAL A 207 -16.48 -3.86 -21.07
CA VAL A 207 -17.93 -4.09 -21.20
C VAL A 207 -18.56 -4.07 -19.82
N CYS A 208 -19.57 -3.23 -19.63
CA CYS A 208 -20.32 -3.17 -18.37
C CYS A 208 -21.63 -3.93 -18.51
N MET A 209 -22.00 -4.67 -17.47
CA MET A 209 -23.21 -5.47 -17.40
C MET A 209 -24.00 -5.04 -16.17
N GLN A 210 -25.31 -4.86 -16.32
CA GLN A 210 -26.20 -4.37 -15.26
C GLN A 210 -27.58 -5.03 -15.36
N ALA A 211 -28.48 -4.72 -14.42
CA ALA A 211 -29.85 -5.22 -14.40
C ALA A 211 -29.94 -6.76 -14.52
N PHE A 212 -29.18 -7.44 -13.67
CA PHE A 212 -29.15 -8.89 -13.65
C PHE A 212 -30.47 -9.46 -13.12
N ARG A 213 -30.91 -10.55 -13.73
CA ARG A 213 -31.95 -11.42 -13.18
C ARG A 213 -31.59 -12.87 -13.44
N ALA A 214 -31.97 -13.78 -12.55
CA ALA A 214 -31.91 -15.20 -12.83
C ALA A 214 -33.29 -15.83 -12.72
N THR A 215 -33.50 -16.95 -13.42
CA THR A 215 -34.71 -17.77 -13.31
C THR A 215 -34.33 -19.24 -13.24
N GLY A 216 -35.06 -20.01 -12.43
CA GLY A 216 -34.77 -21.43 -12.24
C GLY A 216 -33.56 -21.70 -11.34
N VAL A 217 -33.25 -20.77 -10.43
CA VAL A 217 -32.27 -21.01 -9.37
C VAL A 217 -32.82 -22.10 -8.45
N HIS A 218 -31.98 -23.05 -8.05
CA HIS A 218 -32.37 -24.05 -7.06
C HIS A 218 -31.14 -24.64 -6.34
N ALA A 219 -31.27 -24.87 -5.04
CA ALA A 219 -30.36 -25.72 -4.29
C ALA A 219 -30.73 -27.20 -4.44
N GLN A 220 -29.79 -28.10 -4.15
CA GLN A 220 -30.07 -29.54 -4.13
C GLN A 220 -31.06 -29.93 -3.03
N ASN A 221 -31.08 -29.17 -1.92
CA ASN A 221 -31.91 -29.41 -0.74
C ASN A 221 -32.85 -28.22 -0.47
N GLU A 222 -33.38 -27.62 -1.55
CA GLU A 222 -34.30 -26.49 -1.46
C GLU A 222 -35.49 -26.84 -0.56
N GLY A 223 -35.77 -26.02 0.46
CA GLY A 223 -36.86 -26.23 1.42
C GLY A 223 -36.49 -27.00 2.70
N ASP A 224 -35.38 -27.75 2.74
CA ASP A 224 -34.95 -28.45 3.97
C ASP A 224 -34.42 -27.48 5.04
N HIS A 225 -33.88 -26.33 4.60
CA HIS A 225 -33.24 -25.33 5.46
C HIS A 225 -33.75 -23.90 5.22
N GLY A 226 -34.84 -23.74 4.45
CA GLY A 226 -35.31 -22.44 3.97
C GLY A 226 -35.28 -22.38 2.45
N VAL A 227 -35.63 -21.22 1.91
CA VAL A 227 -35.38 -20.89 0.50
C VAL A 227 -33.98 -20.31 0.41
N SER A 228 -33.22 -20.66 -0.63
CA SER A 228 -31.88 -20.06 -0.82
C SER A 228 -31.96 -18.55 -1.04
N ASP A 229 -30.88 -17.86 -0.65
CA ASP A 229 -30.72 -16.41 -0.70
C ASP A 229 -29.66 -16.05 -1.76
N PRO A 230 -30.00 -15.92 -3.06
CA PRO A 230 -29.00 -15.94 -4.10
C PRO A 230 -28.15 -14.66 -4.16
N GLN A 231 -26.84 -14.85 -4.26
CA GLN A 231 -25.85 -13.83 -4.58
C GLN A 231 -25.11 -14.18 -5.87
N LEU A 232 -25.00 -13.20 -6.77
CA LEU A 232 -24.27 -13.31 -8.03
C LEU A 232 -22.80 -12.96 -7.82
N TRP A 233 -21.89 -13.79 -8.31
CA TRP A 233 -20.44 -13.56 -8.27
C TRP A 233 -19.89 -13.64 -9.70
N LEU A 234 -19.05 -12.68 -10.10
CA LEU A 234 -18.44 -12.64 -11.42
C LEU A 234 -16.93 -12.78 -11.31
N TYR A 235 -16.33 -13.63 -12.15
CA TYR A 235 -14.90 -13.94 -12.12
C TYR A 235 -14.27 -13.83 -13.52
N GLU A 236 -12.97 -13.60 -13.53
CA GLU A 236 -12.13 -13.62 -14.72
C GLU A 236 -12.05 -15.01 -15.34
N THR A 237 -11.83 -16.01 -14.49
CA THR A 237 -11.82 -17.44 -14.83
C THR A 237 -12.42 -18.23 -13.67
N GLN A 238 -12.72 -19.53 -13.87
CA GLN A 238 -13.29 -20.35 -12.81
C GLN A 238 -12.33 -20.41 -11.61
N GLY A 239 -12.78 -19.90 -10.46
CA GLY A 239 -11.93 -19.81 -9.25
C GLY A 239 -10.80 -18.78 -9.34
N GLY A 240 -10.79 -17.93 -10.37
CA GLY A 240 -9.81 -16.86 -10.58
C GLY A 240 -10.18 -15.57 -9.83
N THR A 241 -9.65 -14.45 -10.32
CA THR A 241 -9.90 -13.11 -9.77
C THR A 241 -11.39 -12.78 -9.81
N LEU A 242 -11.94 -12.39 -8.66
CA LEU A 242 -13.32 -11.92 -8.54
C LEU A 242 -13.42 -10.48 -9.08
N PHE A 243 -14.30 -10.25 -10.05
CA PHE A 243 -14.65 -8.92 -10.54
C PHE A 243 -15.60 -8.19 -9.58
N GLY A 244 -16.53 -8.91 -8.96
CA GLY A 244 -17.48 -8.34 -8.01
C GLY A 244 -18.53 -9.35 -7.55
N LYS A 245 -19.32 -8.94 -6.55
CA LYS A 245 -20.50 -9.66 -6.05
C LYS A 245 -21.69 -8.72 -6.03
N SER A 246 -22.87 -9.26 -6.27
CA SER A 246 -24.12 -8.52 -6.10
C SER A 246 -24.51 -8.41 -4.63
N THR A 247 -25.56 -7.65 -4.35
CA THR A 247 -26.33 -7.84 -3.11
C THR A 247 -27.00 -9.22 -3.07
N ILE A 248 -27.36 -9.64 -1.86
CA ILE A 248 -28.13 -10.86 -1.61
C ILE A 248 -29.61 -10.56 -1.86
N VAL A 249 -30.31 -11.46 -2.54
CA VAL A 249 -31.77 -11.40 -2.69
C VAL A 249 -32.37 -12.49 -1.81
N TYR A 250 -33.18 -12.11 -0.83
CA TYR A 250 -33.69 -13.04 0.17
C TYR A 250 -34.88 -13.85 -0.34
N ASP A 251 -34.86 -15.16 -0.08
CA ASP A 251 -35.92 -16.14 -0.31
C ASP A 251 -36.52 -16.10 -1.74
N ASP A 252 -35.72 -15.84 -2.76
CA ASP A 252 -36.18 -15.71 -4.15
C ASP A 252 -35.34 -16.51 -5.15
N LEU A 253 -35.93 -17.58 -5.69
CA LEU A 253 -35.34 -18.45 -6.72
C LEU A 253 -35.41 -17.87 -8.14
N ASN A 254 -35.96 -16.66 -8.29
CA ASN A 254 -35.92 -15.88 -9.53
C ASN A 254 -35.38 -14.48 -9.24
N PRO A 255 -34.17 -14.39 -8.66
CA PRO A 255 -33.66 -13.14 -8.09
C PRO A 255 -33.54 -12.07 -9.17
N VAL A 256 -33.98 -10.87 -8.83
CA VAL A 256 -33.76 -9.65 -9.62
C VAL A 256 -32.85 -8.73 -8.81
N TRP A 257 -31.59 -8.61 -9.23
CA TRP A 257 -30.64 -7.75 -8.54
C TRP A 257 -30.86 -6.28 -8.93
N PRO A 258 -30.54 -5.33 -8.03
CA PRO A 258 -30.78 -3.92 -8.26
C PRO A 258 -30.11 -3.42 -9.56
N PRO A 259 -30.80 -2.62 -10.40
CA PRO A 259 -30.29 -2.21 -11.71
C PRO A 259 -29.05 -1.31 -11.64
N GLN A 260 -28.81 -0.67 -10.50
CA GLN A 260 -27.60 0.13 -10.25
C GLN A 260 -26.34 -0.72 -9.99
N GLU A 261 -26.48 -2.03 -9.80
CA GLU A 261 -25.33 -2.93 -9.66
C GLU A 261 -24.77 -3.23 -11.05
N THR A 262 -23.63 -2.61 -11.33
CA THR A 262 -22.94 -2.70 -12.61
C THR A 262 -21.59 -3.39 -12.41
N PHE A 263 -21.35 -4.46 -13.16
CA PHE A 263 -20.05 -5.12 -13.22
C PHE A 263 -19.39 -4.83 -14.57
N CYS A 264 -18.22 -4.23 -14.53
CA CYS A 264 -17.44 -3.90 -15.72
C CYS A 264 -16.27 -4.86 -15.86
N VAL A 265 -16.17 -5.49 -17.02
CA VAL A 265 -15.15 -6.49 -17.36
C VAL A 265 -14.32 -5.98 -18.52
N ASP A 266 -13.02 -5.85 -18.32
CA ASP A 266 -12.09 -5.54 -19.39
C ASP A 266 -11.83 -6.80 -20.23
N ARG A 267 -12.10 -6.74 -21.54
CA ARG A 267 -11.85 -7.84 -22.47
C ARG A 267 -10.39 -8.31 -22.43
N SER A 268 -9.43 -7.40 -22.23
CA SER A 268 -8.00 -7.72 -22.18
C SER A 268 -7.63 -8.60 -20.99
N ARG A 269 -8.40 -8.50 -19.89
CA ARG A 269 -8.22 -9.33 -18.70
C ARG A 269 -8.89 -10.69 -18.84
N THR A 270 -9.81 -10.87 -19.78
CA THR A 270 -10.51 -12.14 -19.90
C THR A 270 -9.78 -13.14 -20.79
N ALA A 271 -9.53 -14.34 -20.28
CA ALA A 271 -8.99 -15.42 -21.08
C ALA A 271 -9.96 -15.78 -22.22
N ARG A 272 -9.59 -15.41 -23.45
CA ARG A 272 -10.39 -15.61 -24.68
C ARG A 272 -11.72 -14.87 -24.69
N GLY A 273 -11.82 -13.70 -24.03
CA GLY A 273 -13.05 -12.91 -24.06
C GLY A 273 -14.19 -13.55 -23.28
N ARG A 274 -13.91 -14.32 -22.22
CA ARG A 274 -14.91 -15.02 -21.40
C ARG A 274 -14.83 -14.58 -19.95
N PHE A 275 -15.97 -14.52 -19.28
CA PHE A 275 -16.06 -14.36 -17.83
C PHE A 275 -16.84 -15.52 -17.24
N CYS A 276 -16.67 -15.77 -15.96
CA CYS A 276 -17.39 -16.83 -15.25
C CYS A 276 -18.36 -16.22 -14.25
N VAL A 277 -19.49 -16.89 -14.07
CA VAL A 277 -20.56 -16.47 -13.18
C VAL A 277 -20.92 -17.62 -12.27
N ASP A 278 -20.98 -17.32 -10.98
CA ASP A 278 -21.52 -18.20 -9.95
C ASP A 278 -22.78 -17.55 -9.37
N ILE A 279 -23.81 -18.36 -9.15
CA ILE A 279 -24.91 -18.02 -8.23
C ILE A 279 -24.70 -18.88 -6.98
N ARG A 280 -24.56 -18.23 -5.84
CA ARG A 280 -24.28 -18.87 -4.55
C ARG A 280 -25.35 -18.51 -3.54
N ASP A 281 -25.52 -19.37 -2.54
CA ASP A 281 -26.34 -19.06 -1.37
C ASP A 281 -25.63 -18.05 -0.45
N ASP A 282 -26.32 -17.44 0.51
CA ASP A 282 -25.72 -16.49 1.46
C ASP A 282 -25.23 -17.13 2.77
N TRP A 283 -25.46 -18.44 2.93
CA TRP A 283 -25.20 -19.20 4.15
C TRP A 283 -23.78 -18.92 4.71
N PRO A 284 -23.60 -18.72 6.03
CA PRO A 284 -22.44 -18.06 6.66
C PRO A 284 -21.12 -18.87 6.65
N GLN A 285 -20.74 -19.41 5.49
CA GLN A 285 -19.47 -20.05 5.26
C GLN A 285 -18.59 -19.22 4.31
N PRO A 286 -17.24 -19.32 4.43
CA PRO A 286 -16.31 -18.59 3.57
C PRO A 286 -16.52 -18.85 2.07
N LEU A 287 -17.09 -20.01 1.74
CA LEU A 287 -17.48 -20.42 0.39
C LEU A 287 -18.91 -20.98 0.47
N PRO A 288 -19.92 -20.12 0.29
CA PRO A 288 -21.30 -20.58 0.33
C PRO A 288 -21.57 -21.62 -0.76
N PRO A 289 -22.58 -22.50 -0.56
CA PRO A 289 -22.98 -23.50 -1.55
C PRO A 289 -23.16 -22.90 -2.94
N LEU A 290 -22.52 -23.52 -3.93
CA LEU A 290 -22.68 -23.17 -5.33
C LEU A 290 -24.02 -23.73 -5.84
N LEU A 291 -24.92 -22.82 -6.22
CA LEU A 291 -26.21 -23.19 -6.80
C LEU A 291 -26.01 -23.48 -8.30
N HIS A 292 -25.46 -22.49 -9.01
CA HIS A 292 -25.24 -22.51 -10.45
C HIS A 292 -23.91 -21.90 -10.88
N PHE A 293 -23.38 -22.40 -12.00
CA PHE A 293 -22.09 -21.98 -12.55
C PHE A 293 -22.00 -22.06 -14.07
N LYS A 294 -21.41 -21.04 -14.69
CA LYS A 294 -20.89 -21.15 -16.07
C LYS A 294 -19.89 -20.06 -16.43
N CYS A 295 -18.90 -20.40 -17.26
CA CYS A 295 -18.14 -19.41 -18.01
C CYS A 295 -18.78 -19.12 -19.37
N VAL A 296 -19.10 -17.86 -19.63
CA VAL A 296 -19.82 -17.40 -20.83
C VAL A 296 -18.97 -16.39 -21.61
N PRO A 297 -19.12 -16.31 -22.94
CA PRO A 297 -18.47 -15.26 -23.73
C PRO A 297 -18.95 -13.86 -23.31
N LEU A 298 -18.06 -12.87 -23.35
CA LEU A 298 -18.44 -11.47 -23.23
C LEU A 298 -19.32 -11.07 -24.41
N PRO A 299 -20.44 -10.36 -24.17
CA PRO A 299 -21.28 -9.84 -25.23
C PRO A 299 -20.50 -9.02 -26.27
N SER A 300 -20.80 -9.19 -27.54
CA SER A 300 -20.25 -8.35 -28.62
C SER A 300 -21.16 -7.18 -29.01
N THR A 301 -22.37 -7.12 -28.44
CA THR A 301 -23.37 -6.09 -28.71
C THR A 301 -23.96 -5.55 -27.42
N ALA A 302 -24.31 -4.26 -27.42
CA ALA A 302 -25.05 -3.66 -26.31
C ALA A 302 -26.50 -4.16 -26.32
N GLY A 303 -27.17 -4.15 -25.17
CA GLY A 303 -28.57 -4.58 -25.02
C GLY A 303 -28.74 -5.79 -24.11
N ALA A 304 -29.93 -6.39 -24.15
CA ALA A 304 -30.29 -7.52 -23.30
C ALA A 304 -29.64 -8.82 -23.79
N HIS A 305 -29.04 -9.55 -22.85
CA HIS A 305 -28.44 -10.87 -23.06
C HIS A 305 -29.07 -11.87 -22.11
N THR A 306 -29.17 -13.13 -22.52
CA THR A 306 -29.58 -14.23 -21.65
C THR A 306 -28.66 -15.41 -21.91
N VAL A 307 -28.13 -15.99 -20.83
CA VAL A 307 -27.22 -17.12 -20.87
C VAL A 307 -27.77 -18.24 -19.99
N ALA A 308 -27.84 -19.46 -20.54
CA ALA A 308 -28.17 -20.63 -19.75
C ALA A 308 -26.95 -21.04 -18.91
N LEU A 309 -27.12 -21.12 -17.59
CA LEU A 309 -26.17 -21.70 -16.65
C LEU A 309 -26.35 -23.23 -16.60
N ASP A 310 -25.66 -23.90 -15.67
CA ASP A 310 -25.88 -25.32 -15.42
C ASP A 310 -27.26 -25.61 -14.79
N LYS A 311 -27.71 -26.87 -14.90
CA LYS A 311 -28.98 -27.36 -14.35
C LYS A 311 -30.24 -26.59 -14.81
N GLY A 312 -30.18 -25.84 -15.92
CA GLY A 312 -31.34 -25.17 -16.51
C GLY A 312 -31.67 -23.80 -15.92
N CYS A 313 -30.83 -23.25 -15.05
CA CYS A 313 -30.95 -21.84 -14.65
C CYS A 313 -30.62 -20.92 -15.83
N GLU A 314 -31.36 -19.84 -16.00
CA GLU A 314 -31.07 -18.79 -16.98
C GLU A 314 -30.69 -17.51 -16.26
N LEU A 315 -29.65 -16.82 -16.73
CA LEU A 315 -29.22 -15.51 -16.26
C LEU A 315 -29.41 -14.51 -17.38
N SER A 316 -30.21 -13.46 -17.15
CA SER A 316 -30.32 -12.31 -18.06
C SER A 316 -29.66 -11.07 -17.48
N PHE A 317 -29.10 -10.22 -18.33
CA PHE A 317 -28.49 -8.95 -17.97
C PHE A 317 -28.49 -8.00 -19.18
N VAL A 318 -28.20 -6.72 -18.95
CA VAL A 318 -28.06 -5.73 -20.00
C VAL A 318 -26.59 -5.34 -20.13
N ALA A 319 -26.01 -5.57 -21.30
CA ALA A 319 -24.67 -5.10 -21.63
C ALA A 319 -24.75 -3.65 -22.12
N VAL A 320 -23.96 -2.78 -21.52
CA VAL A 320 -23.85 -1.37 -21.88
C VAL A 320 -22.40 -1.02 -22.16
N LEU A 321 -22.19 -0.05 -23.06
CA LEU A 321 -20.90 0.62 -23.11
C LEU A 321 -20.69 1.31 -21.77
N PRO A 322 -19.48 1.24 -21.16
CA PRO A 322 -19.18 2.10 -20.05
C PRO A 322 -19.49 3.53 -20.49
N PRO A 323 -20.16 4.35 -19.65
CA PRO A 323 -20.21 5.78 -19.93
C PRO A 323 -18.77 6.23 -20.19
N PRO A 324 -18.53 7.13 -21.18
CA PRO A 324 -17.22 7.71 -21.37
C PRO A 324 -16.70 8.10 -19.98
N PRO A 325 -15.47 7.71 -19.59
CA PRO A 325 -14.97 8.05 -18.27
C PRO A 325 -15.22 9.54 -18.10
N ALA A 326 -16.00 9.89 -17.07
CA ALA A 326 -16.22 11.29 -16.77
C ALA A 326 -14.84 11.94 -16.76
N ALA A 327 -14.67 13.01 -17.53
CA ALA A 327 -13.41 13.73 -17.54
C ALA A 327 -12.98 13.86 -16.08
N PRO A 328 -11.77 13.39 -15.70
CA PRO A 328 -11.38 13.38 -14.31
C PRO A 328 -11.66 14.79 -13.80
N PRO A 329 -12.41 14.95 -12.68
CA PRO A 329 -12.64 16.28 -12.15
C PRO A 329 -11.26 16.93 -12.09
N PRO A 330 -11.10 18.17 -12.64
CA PRO A 330 -9.80 18.82 -12.63
C PRO A 330 -9.25 18.67 -11.22
N PRO A 331 -7.99 18.22 -11.05
CA PRO A 331 -7.44 17.94 -9.75
C PRO A 331 -7.76 19.16 -8.90
N PRO A 332 -8.52 19.02 -7.80
CA PRO A 332 -9.19 20.16 -7.19
C PRO A 332 -8.22 21.21 -6.63
N PHE A 333 -6.91 20.99 -6.77
CA PHE A 333 -5.84 21.77 -6.19
C PHE A 333 -4.64 21.82 -7.14
N ASP A 334 -4.04 23.00 -7.24
CA ASP A 334 -2.74 23.20 -7.87
C ASP A 334 -1.68 22.42 -7.11
N LEU A 335 -1.11 21.38 -7.75
CA LEU A 335 -0.06 20.59 -7.14
C LEU A 335 1.33 21.24 -7.27
N HIS A 336 1.48 22.30 -8.07
CA HIS A 336 2.77 22.98 -8.24
C HIS A 336 3.24 23.68 -6.98
N GLY A 337 4.55 23.72 -6.76
CA GLY A 337 5.18 24.37 -5.61
C GLY A 337 5.23 23.53 -4.33
N LYS A 338 5.56 24.21 -3.24
CA LYS A 338 5.81 23.61 -1.93
C LYS A 338 4.60 22.90 -1.35
N LEU A 339 4.85 21.79 -0.65
CA LEU A 339 3.87 21.02 0.10
C LEU A 339 3.33 21.85 1.27
N ASN A 340 2.05 21.68 1.58
CA ASN A 340 1.38 22.33 2.71
C ASN A 340 0.18 21.48 3.15
N ALA A 341 -0.45 21.86 4.27
CA ALA A 341 -1.54 21.08 4.86
C ALA A 341 -2.74 20.87 3.90
N PRO A 342 -3.28 21.91 3.24
CA PRO A 342 -4.33 21.73 2.23
C PRO A 342 -3.95 20.76 1.11
N LYS A 343 -2.73 20.84 0.56
CA LYS A 343 -2.25 19.93 -0.49
C LYS A 343 -2.16 18.50 -0.01
N CYS A 344 -1.60 18.27 1.17
CA CYS A 344 -1.55 16.94 1.76
C CYS A 344 -2.94 16.34 1.94
N ALA A 345 -3.87 17.14 2.47
CA ALA A 345 -5.24 16.71 2.68
C ALA A 345 -5.99 16.44 1.36
N ALA A 346 -5.62 17.12 0.28
CA ALA A 346 -6.11 16.87 -1.07
C ALA A 346 -5.55 15.56 -1.65
N MET A 347 -4.24 15.39 -1.62
CA MET A 347 -3.53 14.21 -2.15
C MET A 347 -3.96 12.90 -1.46
N LEU A 348 -4.25 12.95 -0.15
CA LEU A 348 -4.73 11.78 0.59
C LEU A 348 -6.19 11.40 0.27
N ARG A 349 -7.01 12.38 -0.14
CA ARG A 349 -8.43 12.18 -0.50
C ARG A 349 -8.62 11.82 -1.98
N ASP A 350 -7.71 12.25 -2.85
CA ASP A 350 -7.75 11.93 -4.26
C ASP A 350 -7.41 10.45 -4.48
N ARG A 351 -8.44 9.64 -4.79
CA ARG A 351 -8.35 8.19 -5.05
C ARG A 351 -7.42 7.83 -6.22
N THR A 352 -7.07 8.76 -7.09
CA THR A 352 -6.15 8.54 -8.21
C THR A 352 -4.68 8.83 -7.87
N HIS A 353 -4.43 9.54 -6.77
CA HIS A 353 -3.09 9.99 -6.38
C HIS A 353 -2.20 8.83 -5.91
N ILE A 354 -0.87 8.93 -6.11
CA ILE A 354 0.07 7.84 -5.80
C ILE A 354 0.02 7.41 -4.32
N PHE A 355 -0.26 8.34 -3.40
CA PHE A 355 -0.44 8.05 -1.98
C PHE A 355 -1.50 6.99 -1.70
N ARG A 356 -2.49 6.85 -2.59
CA ARG A 356 -3.54 5.83 -2.49
C ARG A 356 -3.08 4.46 -2.97
N LYS A 357 -2.09 4.44 -3.85
CA LYS A 357 -1.56 3.25 -4.49
C LYS A 357 -0.41 2.64 -3.68
N MET A 358 0.25 3.35 -2.77
CA MET A 358 1.42 2.81 -2.04
C MET A 358 1.11 1.75 -0.96
N TRP A 359 -0.16 1.36 -0.74
CA TRP A 359 -0.58 0.50 0.38
C TRP A 359 -0.66 -0.99 0.02
N ASN A 360 0.20 -1.46 -0.89
CA ASN A 360 0.28 -2.87 -1.28
C ASN A 360 0.85 -3.73 -0.13
N VAL A 361 0.45 -5.01 -0.05
CA VAL A 361 1.11 -6.01 0.81
C VAL A 361 2.59 -6.14 0.46
N ASP A 362 2.90 -6.15 -0.83
CA ASP A 362 4.25 -6.28 -1.35
C ASP A 362 4.93 -4.91 -1.28
N PRO A 363 6.10 -4.85 -0.64
CA PRO A 363 6.69 -3.55 -0.37
C PRO A 363 7.27 -2.94 -1.64
N TRP A 364 7.28 -1.61 -1.69
CA TRP A 364 7.83 -0.83 -2.81
C TRP A 364 7.00 -0.89 -4.10
N TRP A 365 5.90 -1.65 -4.13
CA TRP A 365 5.01 -1.79 -5.28
C TRP A 365 3.70 -1.03 -5.07
N TYR A 366 3.17 -0.47 -6.16
CA TYR A 366 1.83 0.09 -6.13
C TYR A 366 0.78 -1.01 -6.06
N LEU A 367 -0.34 -0.68 -5.43
CA LEU A 367 -1.54 -1.48 -5.30
C LEU A 367 -2.32 -1.41 -6.62
N HIS A 368 -2.50 -2.56 -7.25
CA HIS A 368 -3.32 -2.74 -8.44
C HIS A 368 -4.68 -3.36 -8.08
N ALA A 369 -5.65 -3.23 -9.00
CA ALA A 369 -7.00 -3.74 -8.79
C ALA A 369 -7.02 -5.26 -8.53
N GLY A 370 -7.58 -5.66 -7.39
CA GLY A 370 -7.68 -7.06 -6.95
C GLY A 370 -6.52 -7.55 -6.10
N GLN A 371 -5.48 -6.74 -5.90
CA GLN A 371 -4.43 -7.05 -4.93
C GLN A 371 -4.88 -6.68 -3.51
N PRO A 372 -4.43 -7.43 -2.48
CA PRO A 372 -4.71 -7.10 -1.10
C PRO A 372 -3.88 -5.90 -0.66
N THR A 373 -4.43 -5.09 0.22
CA THR A 373 -3.65 -4.03 0.88
C THR A 373 -2.81 -4.61 2.02
N CYS A 374 -1.78 -3.88 2.46
CA CYS A 374 -0.96 -4.33 3.59
C CYS A 374 -1.76 -4.45 4.91
N PHE A 375 -2.87 -3.72 5.06
CA PHE A 375 -3.70 -3.72 6.27
C PHE A 375 -4.73 -4.86 6.28
N GLU A 376 -4.88 -5.59 5.17
CA GLU A 376 -5.68 -6.82 5.08
C GLU A 376 -4.88 -8.08 5.41
N ARG A 377 -3.59 -7.92 5.74
CA ARG A 377 -2.69 -9.02 6.12
C ARG A 377 -2.21 -8.85 7.54
N LYS A 378 -2.06 -9.98 8.25
CA LYS A 378 -1.51 -9.92 9.60
C LYS A 378 -0.12 -9.37 9.58
N ARG A 379 0.11 -8.51 10.56
CA ARG A 379 1.37 -7.87 10.87
C ARG A 379 2.56 -8.81 10.67
N ASP A 380 2.68 -9.84 11.51
CA ASP A 380 3.86 -10.71 11.56
C ASP A 380 3.72 -12.02 10.74
N ASP A 381 2.66 -12.12 9.94
CA ASP A 381 2.41 -13.25 9.02
C ASP A 381 1.60 -12.75 7.82
N ASN A 382 2.30 -12.34 6.76
CA ASN A 382 1.68 -11.79 5.55
C ASN A 382 0.82 -12.80 4.78
N THR A 383 0.91 -14.10 5.10
CA THR A 383 0.07 -15.14 4.49
C THR A 383 -1.32 -15.18 5.12
N GLN A 384 -1.44 -14.78 6.40
CA GLN A 384 -2.70 -14.75 7.11
C GLN A 384 -3.45 -13.44 6.85
N GLY A 385 -4.73 -13.55 6.47
CA GLY A 385 -5.61 -12.38 6.34
C GLY A 385 -6.03 -11.81 7.70
N GLN A 386 -6.34 -10.52 7.74
CA GLN A 386 -7.01 -9.84 8.86
C GLN A 386 -8.03 -8.83 8.35
N HIS A 387 -8.96 -8.41 9.21
CA HIS A 387 -9.88 -7.32 8.88
C HIS A 387 -9.15 -5.97 8.95
N ALA A 388 -9.40 -5.10 7.98
CA ALA A 388 -8.82 -3.76 7.94
C ALA A 388 -9.15 -2.94 9.21
N ASP A 389 -10.36 -3.09 9.76
CA ASP A 389 -10.75 -2.37 10.99
C ASP A 389 -9.88 -2.78 12.18
N SER A 390 -9.59 -4.08 12.34
CA SER A 390 -8.69 -4.57 13.39
C SER A 390 -7.29 -3.96 13.26
N TYR A 391 -6.77 -3.85 12.05
CA TYR A 391 -5.49 -3.17 11.81
C TYR A 391 -5.51 -1.71 12.29
N PHE A 392 -6.51 -0.94 11.88
CA PHE A 392 -6.58 0.48 12.22
C PHE A 392 -6.82 0.70 13.72
N ASP A 393 -7.60 -0.17 14.38
CA ASP A 393 -7.79 -0.15 15.84
C ASP A 393 -6.48 -0.45 16.58
N ASP A 394 -5.70 -1.44 16.13
CA ASP A 394 -4.40 -1.79 16.69
C ASP A 394 -3.39 -0.64 16.52
N VAL A 395 -3.35 -0.03 15.33
CA VAL A 395 -2.51 1.14 15.06
C VAL A 395 -2.91 2.32 15.96
N LYS A 396 -4.20 2.67 15.99
CA LYS A 396 -4.72 3.80 16.78
C LYS A 396 -4.46 3.63 18.26
N SER A 397 -4.65 2.43 18.79
CA SER A 397 -4.36 2.11 20.19
C SER A 397 -2.87 2.11 20.50
N GLY A 398 -2.02 1.85 19.50
CA GLY A 398 -0.57 1.74 19.65
C GLY A 398 -0.15 0.36 20.14
N ALA A 399 -0.87 -0.69 19.73
CA ALA A 399 -0.67 -2.08 20.17
C ALA A 399 0.75 -2.60 19.95
N HIS A 400 1.52 -1.99 19.04
CA HIS A 400 2.84 -2.45 18.63
C HIS A 400 3.96 -1.41 18.85
N CYS A 401 3.71 -0.35 19.62
CA CYS A 401 4.68 0.73 19.77
C CYS A 401 6.01 0.32 20.42
N ASP A 402 6.01 -0.74 21.23
CA ASP A 402 7.19 -1.31 21.89
C ASP A 402 8.03 -2.24 20.99
N SER A 403 7.71 -2.33 19.71
CA SER A 403 8.44 -3.16 18.74
C SER A 403 9.90 -2.72 18.55
N ASN A 404 10.74 -3.66 18.10
CA ASN A 404 12.06 -3.31 17.59
C ASN A 404 11.96 -2.72 16.17
N TRP A 405 11.94 -1.39 16.08
CA TRP A 405 11.86 -0.65 14.81
C TRP A 405 13.15 -0.66 13.99
N PHE A 406 14.17 -1.39 14.45
CA PHE A 406 15.45 -1.60 13.77
C PHE A 406 15.63 -3.05 13.30
N GLU A 407 14.60 -3.90 13.43
CA GLU A 407 14.68 -5.33 13.10
C GLU A 407 15.23 -5.59 11.69
N GLY A 408 16.18 -6.52 11.58
CA GLY A 408 16.89 -6.83 10.34
C GLY A 408 18.14 -5.99 10.09
N SER A 409 18.39 -4.93 10.87
CA SER A 409 19.66 -4.21 10.83
C SER A 409 20.85 -5.10 11.24
N PRO A 410 22.10 -4.82 10.84
CA PRO A 410 23.25 -5.62 11.22
C PRO A 410 23.43 -5.77 12.75
N GLY A 411 23.91 -6.94 13.18
CA GLY A 411 24.26 -7.20 14.58
C GLY A 411 23.07 -7.34 15.54
N ASN A 412 23.29 -7.02 16.81
CA ASN A 412 22.28 -7.18 17.87
C ASN A 412 21.08 -6.24 17.70
N LEU A 413 21.27 -5.12 17.01
CA LEU A 413 20.25 -4.10 16.77
C LEU A 413 19.07 -4.65 15.95
N GLY A 414 19.34 -5.56 15.01
CA GLY A 414 18.31 -6.17 14.18
C GLY A 414 17.65 -7.43 14.73
N LEU A 415 17.96 -7.85 15.97
CA LEU A 415 17.38 -9.08 16.53
C LEU A 415 15.92 -8.88 16.95
N VAL A 416 15.10 -9.91 16.70
CA VAL A 416 13.68 -9.95 17.09
C VAL A 416 13.54 -9.80 18.60
N GLY A 417 12.66 -8.89 19.04
CA GLY A 417 12.38 -8.70 20.47
C GLY A 417 13.51 -8.09 21.28
N VAL A 418 14.57 -7.59 20.62
CA VAL A 418 15.69 -6.89 21.26
C VAL A 418 15.65 -5.42 20.85
N PRO A 419 14.79 -4.59 21.47
CA PRO A 419 14.73 -3.17 21.12
C PRO A 419 16.07 -2.48 21.41
N PRO A 420 16.42 -1.41 20.66
CA PRO A 420 17.61 -0.63 20.91
C PRO A 420 17.63 -0.09 22.34
N LYS A 421 18.81 -0.12 22.96
CA LYS A 421 19.06 0.53 24.25
C LYS A 421 19.61 1.92 24.01
N PHE A 422 18.72 2.91 24.05
CA PHE A 422 19.13 4.30 24.00
C PHE A 422 19.77 4.73 25.33
N THR A 423 20.83 5.53 25.23
CA THR A 423 21.58 6.06 26.40
C THR A 423 20.98 7.36 26.92
N ALA A 424 20.21 8.04 26.07
CA ALA A 424 19.40 9.19 26.38
C ALA A 424 18.02 9.03 25.76
N GLN A 425 17.22 10.07 25.87
CA GLN A 425 15.94 10.18 25.19
C GLN A 425 16.14 10.13 23.66
N ALA A 426 15.32 9.34 22.98
CA ALA A 426 15.40 9.08 21.56
C ALA A 426 14.15 9.55 20.79
N PRO A 427 14.09 10.83 20.36
CA PRO A 427 12.98 11.30 19.54
C PRO A 427 12.88 10.52 18.23
N ALA A 428 11.67 10.46 17.68
CA ALA A 428 11.49 9.97 16.32
C ALA A 428 12.15 10.95 15.34
N LEU A 429 12.87 10.44 14.34
CA LEU A 429 13.55 11.23 13.32
C LEU A 429 13.03 10.84 11.94
N LEU A 430 12.62 11.85 11.16
CA LEU A 430 12.08 11.67 9.81
C LEU A 430 12.86 12.51 8.79
N GLY A 431 12.88 12.05 7.54
CA GLY A 431 13.53 12.74 6.43
C GLY A 431 13.85 11.79 5.29
N PHE A 432 14.54 12.32 4.28
CA PHE A 432 15.17 11.47 3.27
C PHE A 432 16.33 10.68 3.88
N ASP A 433 16.60 9.47 3.39
CA ASP A 433 17.66 8.59 3.90
C ASP A 433 19.01 9.30 4.03
N GLU A 434 19.43 10.06 3.01
CA GLU A 434 20.70 10.78 3.05
C GLU A 434 20.72 11.93 4.07
N SER A 435 19.56 12.55 4.31
CA SER A 435 19.44 13.60 5.31
C SER A 435 19.45 13.03 6.73
N ILE A 436 18.80 11.87 6.94
CA ILE A 436 18.81 11.13 8.21
C ILE A 436 20.25 10.67 8.51
N GLU A 437 20.93 10.08 7.53
CA GLU A 437 22.32 9.63 7.68
C GLU A 437 23.22 10.79 8.11
N TRP A 438 23.11 11.93 7.41
CA TRP A 438 23.88 13.13 7.76
C TRP A 438 23.53 13.65 9.15
N PHE A 439 22.26 13.65 9.53
CA PHE A 439 21.81 14.08 10.86
C PHE A 439 22.42 13.20 11.95
N CYS A 440 22.28 11.87 11.83
CA CYS A 440 22.78 10.92 12.81
C CYS A 440 24.30 10.88 12.88
N THR A 441 25.02 11.04 11.77
CA THR A 441 26.49 11.01 11.75
C THR A 441 27.11 12.34 12.18
N LYS A 442 26.50 13.49 11.85
CA LYS A 442 27.02 14.81 12.26
C LYS A 442 27.08 14.95 13.77
N GLU A 443 26.07 14.47 14.48
CA GLU A 443 26.10 14.46 15.95
C GLU A 443 27.29 13.64 16.49
N HIS A 444 27.68 12.55 15.81
CA HIS A 444 28.84 11.74 16.20
C HIS A 444 30.20 12.28 15.77
N MET A 445 30.28 13.03 14.66
CA MET A 445 31.54 13.64 14.20
C MET A 445 32.14 14.60 15.22
N PHE A 446 31.33 15.17 16.11
CA PHE A 446 31.83 16.00 17.23
C PHE A 446 32.46 15.17 18.36
N PHE A 447 32.15 13.88 18.47
CA PHE A 447 32.54 13.06 19.63
C PHE A 447 33.51 11.90 19.32
N ASN A 448 33.64 11.44 18.06
CA ASN A 448 34.59 10.35 17.75
C ASN A 448 35.08 10.32 16.28
N ASN A 449 36.40 10.36 16.08
CA ASN A 449 37.10 10.29 14.79
C ASN A 449 37.15 8.89 14.13
N GLY A 450 36.22 7.97 14.45
CA GLY A 450 36.35 6.55 14.12
C GLY A 450 35.18 5.88 13.38
N PHE A 451 34.07 6.58 13.14
CA PHE A 451 32.87 5.97 12.56
C PHE A 451 32.71 6.30 11.07
N TYR A 452 33.09 5.35 10.21
CA TYR A 452 32.86 5.37 8.75
C TYR A 452 32.18 4.06 8.28
N GLY A 453 31.41 3.41 9.15
CA GLY A 453 30.59 2.27 8.73
C GLY A 453 29.31 2.74 8.03
N ASN A 454 28.93 2.08 6.94
CA ASN A 454 27.63 2.26 6.24
C ASN A 454 26.44 1.70 7.07
N ASP A 455 26.47 1.86 8.40
CA ASP A 455 25.45 1.35 9.31
C ASP A 455 24.46 2.46 9.68
N HIS A 456 23.55 2.76 8.75
CA HIS A 456 22.55 3.82 8.88
C HIS A 456 21.75 3.72 10.19
N ALA A 457 21.28 2.50 10.48
CA ALA A 457 20.46 2.22 11.64
C ALA A 457 21.28 2.31 12.94
N GLY A 458 22.50 1.76 12.95
CA GLY A 458 23.42 1.85 14.09
C GLY A 458 23.84 3.28 14.40
N ASN A 459 24.14 4.09 13.38
CA ASN A 459 24.52 5.50 13.55
C ASN A 459 23.40 6.28 14.26
N CYS A 460 22.14 6.10 13.84
CA CYS A 460 21.00 6.75 14.47
C CYS A 460 20.70 6.21 15.88
N ALA A 461 20.77 4.90 16.09
CA ALA A 461 20.59 4.34 17.43
C ALA A 461 21.64 4.89 18.42
N ASN A 462 22.90 4.98 17.98
CA ASN A 462 24.00 5.51 18.79
C ASN A 462 23.88 7.01 19.07
N SER A 463 23.23 7.79 18.19
CA SER A 463 22.97 9.22 18.43
C SER A 463 21.69 9.47 19.22
N ASN A 464 21.03 8.42 19.72
CA ASN A 464 19.72 8.50 20.36
C ASN A 464 18.67 9.12 19.42
N ASN A 465 18.59 8.65 18.18
CA ASN A 465 17.50 8.95 17.26
C ASN A 465 16.76 7.66 16.92
N ASN A 466 15.44 7.67 17.05
CA ASN A 466 14.59 6.55 16.66
C ASN A 466 14.15 6.77 15.22
N ILE A 467 14.52 5.84 14.33
CA ILE A 467 14.08 5.83 12.93
C ILE A 467 13.34 4.53 12.65
N LEU A 468 12.57 4.51 11.57
CA LEU A 468 12.03 3.27 11.04
C LEU A 468 13.04 2.61 10.10
N ALA A 469 13.71 1.55 10.55
CA ALA A 469 14.71 0.83 9.79
C ALA A 469 14.43 -0.68 9.82
N LEU A 470 13.44 -1.13 9.04
CA LEU A 470 13.04 -2.53 8.97
C LEU A 470 13.62 -3.23 7.74
N TRP A 471 14.38 -4.30 8.00
CA TRP A 471 15.08 -5.11 7.01
C TRP A 471 14.91 -6.62 7.23
N GLY A 472 14.08 -7.01 8.20
CA GLY A 472 13.93 -8.40 8.60
C GLY A 472 13.04 -9.19 7.64
N ASN A 473 13.38 -10.46 7.39
CA ASN A 473 12.52 -11.37 6.61
C ASN A 473 11.14 -11.57 7.25
N ARG A 474 11.06 -11.46 8.58
CA ARG A 474 9.82 -11.59 9.36
C ARG A 474 8.97 -10.31 9.30
N LEU A 475 9.63 -9.16 9.31
CA LEU A 475 9.01 -7.84 9.27
C LEU A 475 9.46 -7.11 8.01
N GLN A 476 8.95 -7.53 6.86
CA GLN A 476 9.20 -6.78 5.64
C GLN A 476 8.62 -5.37 5.80
N TYR A 477 9.45 -4.37 5.54
CA TYR A 477 9.01 -2.98 5.51
C TYR A 477 7.87 -2.83 4.52
N ASN A 478 6.75 -2.20 4.88
CA ASN A 478 5.74 -1.71 3.95
C ASN A 478 5.06 -0.47 4.57
N LEU A 479 4.13 0.16 3.84
CA LEU A 479 3.48 1.36 4.34
C LEU A 479 2.62 1.16 5.60
N CYS A 480 2.13 -0.06 5.85
CA CYS A 480 1.43 -0.33 7.09
C CYS A 480 2.40 -0.27 8.29
N ARG A 481 3.62 -0.76 8.13
CA ARG A 481 4.64 -0.62 9.19
C ARG A 481 5.06 0.82 9.39
N ASN A 482 5.11 1.58 8.30
CA ASN A 482 5.36 3.00 8.34
C ASN A 482 4.27 3.75 9.14
N LEU A 483 3.00 3.45 8.88
CA LEU A 483 1.87 4.02 9.60
C LEU A 483 1.84 3.61 11.09
N GLU A 484 2.08 2.33 11.42
CA GLU A 484 2.22 1.87 12.81
C GLU A 484 3.27 2.72 13.55
N TRP A 485 4.48 2.84 12.98
CA TRP A 485 5.56 3.61 13.57
C TRP A 485 5.23 5.09 13.70
N GLN A 486 4.62 5.72 12.69
CA GLN A 486 4.23 7.13 12.72
C GLN A 486 3.19 7.44 13.79
N VAL A 487 2.21 6.57 14.00
CA VAL A 487 1.19 6.78 15.05
C VAL A 487 1.81 6.61 16.43
N CYS A 488 2.73 5.66 16.58
CA CYS A 488 3.52 5.54 17.81
C CYS A 488 4.39 6.79 18.05
N ALA A 489 5.03 7.32 17.01
CA ALA A 489 5.81 8.56 17.07
C ALA A 489 4.94 9.76 17.46
N ALA A 490 3.77 9.91 16.83
CA ALA A 490 2.80 10.97 17.10
C ALA A 490 2.31 10.95 18.56
N LYS A 491 2.12 9.74 19.12
CA LYS A 491 1.68 9.55 20.50
C LYS A 491 2.83 9.58 21.53
N GLY A 492 4.08 9.71 21.08
CA GLY A 492 5.25 9.71 21.97
C GLY A 492 5.58 8.35 22.58
N LEU A 493 5.13 7.25 21.95
CA LEU A 493 5.16 5.89 22.49
C LEU A 493 6.29 5.02 21.94
N LEU A 494 7.15 5.53 21.05
CA LEU A 494 8.28 4.76 20.55
C LEU A 494 9.28 4.45 21.67
N PRO A 495 10.05 3.34 21.56
CA PRO A 495 11.10 3.02 22.52
C PRO A 495 12.10 4.18 22.62
N GLY A 496 12.40 4.60 23.85
CA GLY A 496 13.29 5.73 24.12
C GLY A 496 12.69 7.13 23.92
N GLN A 497 11.54 7.28 23.27
CA GLN A 497 10.96 8.59 22.97
C GLN A 497 10.43 9.31 24.21
N GLN A 498 9.91 8.56 25.20
CA GLN A 498 9.49 9.09 26.51
C GLN A 498 8.53 10.29 26.44
N GLY A 499 7.59 10.29 25.48
CA GLY A 499 6.61 11.38 25.32
C GLY A 499 7.14 12.64 24.63
N PHE A 500 8.40 12.66 24.20
CA PHE A 500 8.94 13.81 23.47
C PHE A 500 8.48 13.85 22.01
N GLY A 501 8.59 15.05 21.44
CA GLY A 501 8.27 15.29 20.04
C GLY A 501 9.20 14.55 19.06
N MET A 502 8.85 14.67 17.80
CA MET A 502 9.59 14.16 16.66
C MET A 502 10.49 15.27 16.11
N ARG A 503 11.50 14.91 15.34
CA ARG A 503 12.37 15.84 14.62
C ARG A 503 12.40 15.48 13.14
N PHE A 504 12.80 16.45 12.33
CA PHE A 504 12.97 16.27 10.90
C PHE A 504 14.41 16.58 10.49
N SER A 505 15.09 15.65 9.81
CA SER A 505 16.41 15.86 9.22
C SER A 505 16.35 16.63 7.90
N HIS A 506 15.17 16.68 7.27
CA HIS A 506 14.88 17.51 6.10
C HIS A 506 13.64 18.37 6.37
N ARG A 507 13.64 19.65 5.97
CA ARG A 507 12.52 20.55 6.30
C ARG A 507 11.24 20.17 5.55
N PRO A 508 10.11 19.89 6.24
CA PRO A 508 8.85 19.56 5.57
C PRO A 508 8.34 20.66 4.64
N GLY A 509 8.55 21.93 5.00
CA GLY A 509 8.18 23.10 4.19
C GLY A 509 9.03 23.34 2.94
N ASP A 510 10.10 22.55 2.72
CA ASP A 510 10.93 22.61 1.51
C ASP A 510 10.59 21.49 0.50
N LEU A 511 9.72 20.56 0.86
CA LEU A 511 9.22 19.53 -0.06
C LEU A 511 8.44 20.17 -1.21
N ASN A 512 8.88 19.96 -2.44
CA ASN A 512 8.19 20.41 -3.64
C ASN A 512 7.74 19.19 -4.44
N VAL A 513 6.46 19.17 -4.81
CA VAL A 513 5.83 18.02 -5.46
C VAL A 513 6.33 17.89 -6.90
N PHE A 514 6.46 19.02 -7.62
CA PHE A 514 6.65 19.03 -9.08
C PHE A 514 7.80 19.89 -9.61
N ASP A 515 8.34 20.86 -8.86
CA ASP A 515 9.30 21.82 -9.46
C ASP A 515 10.77 21.49 -9.23
N GLY A 516 11.11 20.26 -8.83
CA GLY A 516 12.51 19.80 -8.76
C GLY A 516 13.46 20.65 -7.91
N GLY A 517 12.97 21.59 -7.10
CA GLY A 517 13.81 22.56 -6.38
C GLY A 517 14.76 21.91 -5.36
N THR A 518 14.41 20.73 -4.88
CA THR A 518 15.25 19.86 -4.02
C THR A 518 16.00 18.79 -4.82
N GLY A 519 15.77 18.71 -6.13
CA GLY A 519 16.21 17.59 -6.97
C GLY A 519 15.44 16.29 -6.73
N LYS A 520 14.39 16.29 -5.88
CA LYS A 520 13.56 15.13 -5.55
C LYS A 520 12.10 15.48 -5.74
N MET A 521 11.46 14.87 -6.74
CA MET A 521 10.05 15.05 -7.05
C MET A 521 9.25 13.84 -6.57
N LEU A 522 7.98 14.07 -6.25
CA LEU A 522 7.09 12.99 -5.88
C LEU A 522 6.76 12.14 -7.11
N GLY A 523 6.94 10.81 -7.01
CA GLY A 523 6.74 9.85 -8.11
C GLY A 523 7.96 9.66 -9.02
N ASP A 524 9.03 10.46 -8.86
CA ASP A 524 10.27 10.31 -9.64
C ASP A 524 11.09 9.08 -9.23
N CYS A 525 10.80 8.54 -8.04
CA CYS A 525 11.39 7.34 -7.50
C CYS A 525 12.94 7.37 -7.46
N ARG A 526 13.50 8.48 -6.96
CA ARG A 526 14.94 8.71 -6.81
C ARG A 526 15.53 8.16 -5.50
N GLY A 527 14.67 7.75 -4.57
CA GLY A 527 15.09 7.21 -3.28
C GLY A 527 15.63 5.79 -3.36
N TRP A 528 16.03 5.26 -2.23
CA TRP A 528 16.42 3.86 -2.10
C TRP A 528 15.18 2.94 -2.22
N ARG A 529 15.41 1.75 -2.78
CA ARG A 529 14.52 0.58 -2.71
C ARG A 529 15.33 -0.68 -3.05
N PRO A 530 14.88 -1.88 -2.66
CA PRO A 530 15.51 -3.13 -3.10
C PRO A 530 15.59 -3.22 -4.62
N GLU A 531 16.65 -3.85 -5.15
CA GLU A 531 16.82 -4.24 -6.56
C GLU A 531 17.02 -3.11 -7.60
N TYR A 532 16.93 -1.83 -7.23
CA TYR A 532 16.88 -0.72 -8.20
C TYR A 532 17.65 0.54 -7.82
N VAL A 533 18.78 0.42 -7.13
CA VAL A 533 19.65 1.57 -6.88
C VAL A 533 20.09 2.18 -8.24
N GLY A 534 19.59 3.38 -8.55
CA GLY A 534 19.92 4.13 -9.77
C GLY A 534 19.06 3.84 -11.01
N LYS A 535 17.89 3.22 -10.87
CA LYS A 535 16.93 3.02 -11.98
C LYS A 535 15.58 3.65 -11.66
N ALA A 536 14.97 4.31 -12.65
CA ALA A 536 13.59 4.78 -12.55
C ALA A 536 12.65 3.61 -12.28
N CYS A 537 11.64 3.82 -11.43
CA CYS A 537 10.84 2.73 -10.90
C CYS A 537 9.74 2.20 -11.81
N GLY A 538 9.65 2.75 -13.01
CA GLY A 538 8.49 2.56 -13.87
C GLY A 538 7.25 3.18 -13.23
N THR A 539 6.09 2.77 -13.73
CA THR A 539 4.77 3.26 -13.28
C THR A 539 4.20 2.47 -12.11
N ASP A 540 4.91 1.44 -11.65
CA ASP A 540 4.33 0.38 -10.81
C ASP A 540 4.91 0.33 -9.39
N ALA A 541 5.78 1.29 -9.04
CA ALA A 541 6.51 1.25 -7.78
C ALA A 541 6.91 2.64 -7.25
N TYR A 542 7.29 2.65 -5.97
CA TYR A 542 7.71 3.84 -5.22
C TYR A 542 9.04 3.62 -4.48
N SER A 543 9.61 4.69 -3.91
CA SER A 543 10.89 4.71 -3.19
C SER A 543 10.78 5.37 -1.81
N THR A 544 11.88 5.33 -1.04
CA THR A 544 11.99 6.06 0.24
C THR A 544 11.75 7.56 0.12
N ASP A 545 12.06 8.17 -1.03
CA ASP A 545 11.75 9.59 -1.24
C ASP A 545 10.24 9.83 -1.26
N ASP A 546 9.48 9.02 -1.99
CA ASP A 546 8.02 9.12 -2.08
C ASP A 546 7.35 8.88 -0.71
N ILE A 547 7.92 7.96 0.07
CA ILE A 547 7.51 7.70 1.45
C ILE A 547 7.61 8.98 2.26
N TYR A 548 8.74 9.70 2.25
CA TYR A 548 8.90 10.90 3.08
C TYR A 548 7.83 11.98 2.82
N PHE A 549 7.44 12.18 1.55
CA PHE A 549 6.32 13.07 1.21
C PHE A 549 5.01 12.59 1.86
N LEU A 550 4.73 11.30 1.79
CA LEU A 550 3.55 10.72 2.44
C LEU A 550 3.62 10.88 3.96
N GLU A 551 4.78 10.64 4.59
CA GLU A 551 4.94 10.76 6.04
C GLU A 551 4.58 12.17 6.54
N VAL A 552 5.13 13.20 5.90
CA VAL A 552 4.80 14.59 6.22
C VAL A 552 3.30 14.86 6.07
N CYS A 553 2.69 14.35 5.00
CA CYS A 553 1.26 14.51 4.78
C CYS A 553 0.40 13.77 5.81
N MET A 554 0.84 12.59 6.26
CA MET A 554 0.16 11.81 7.30
C MET A 554 0.14 12.59 8.62
N PHE A 555 1.28 13.13 9.08
CA PHE A 555 1.29 14.00 10.28
C PHE A 555 0.46 15.26 10.10
N SER A 556 0.53 15.91 8.94
CA SER A 556 -0.31 17.06 8.65
C SER A 556 -1.80 16.72 8.72
N PHE A 557 -2.18 15.48 8.43
CA PHE A 557 -3.55 15.01 8.42
C PHE A 557 -4.03 14.60 9.81
N ILE A 558 -3.29 13.72 10.51
CA ILE A 558 -3.76 13.10 11.77
C ILE A 558 -3.56 13.96 13.01
N CYS A 559 -2.76 15.04 12.95
CA CYS A 559 -2.56 15.95 14.08
C CYS A 559 -3.51 17.16 14.00
N ARG A 560 -4.01 17.67 15.13
CA ARG A 560 -4.79 18.93 15.17
C ARG A 560 -3.95 20.11 14.73
N ASN A 561 -2.70 20.16 15.19
CA ASN A 561 -1.68 21.14 14.82
C ASN A 561 -0.88 20.73 13.56
N GLY A 562 -1.44 19.87 12.69
CA GLY A 562 -0.73 19.34 11.53
C GLY A 562 -0.16 20.39 10.58
N ALA A 563 -0.75 21.60 10.50
CA ALA A 563 -0.22 22.68 9.68
C ALA A 563 1.13 23.23 10.17
N ASP A 564 1.48 23.01 11.44
CA ASP A 564 2.73 23.50 12.02
C ASP A 564 3.95 22.71 11.54
N VAL A 565 3.76 21.48 11.02
CA VAL A 565 4.85 20.64 10.49
C VAL A 565 5.64 21.36 9.39
N PHE A 566 4.98 22.20 8.58
CA PHE A 566 5.60 22.93 7.47
C PHE A 566 6.37 24.18 7.90
N LYS A 567 6.27 24.58 9.18
CA LYS A 567 6.98 25.74 9.73
C LYS A 567 8.32 25.34 10.37
N LEU A 568 8.57 24.05 10.51
CA LEU A 568 9.73 23.49 11.18
C LEU A 568 11.00 23.71 10.37
N ASN A 569 12.08 23.99 11.08
CA ASN A 569 13.44 23.85 10.58
C ASN A 569 13.97 22.43 10.84
N VAL A 570 15.15 22.13 10.31
CA VAL A 570 15.86 20.90 10.68
C VAL A 570 16.12 20.94 12.18
N ASP A 571 15.96 19.80 12.86
CA ASP A 571 16.15 19.61 14.30
C ASP A 571 15.08 20.25 15.22
N ASP A 572 14.13 21.01 14.69
CA ASP A 572 13.02 21.52 15.50
C ASP A 572 12.15 20.35 16.02
N PHE A 573 11.77 20.43 17.31
CA PHE A 573 10.86 19.46 17.90
C PHE A 573 9.41 19.74 17.50
N TYR A 574 8.72 18.70 17.06
CA TYR A 574 7.30 18.71 16.74
C TYR A 574 6.54 17.72 17.61
N VAL A 575 5.65 18.24 18.45
CA VAL A 575 4.73 17.43 19.25
C VAL A 575 3.39 17.40 18.54
N CYS A 576 2.98 16.22 18.06
CA CYS A 576 1.67 16.03 17.44
C CYS A 576 0.58 16.07 18.52
N ASP A 577 -0.39 16.99 18.37
CA ASP A 577 -1.67 16.86 19.06
C ASP A 577 -2.52 15.84 18.31
N PHE A 578 -2.25 14.55 18.54
CA PHE A 578 -2.86 13.44 17.82
C PHE A 578 -4.38 13.49 17.93
N ASP A 579 -5.06 13.47 16.79
CA ASP A 579 -6.51 13.53 16.70
C ASP A 579 -7.09 12.18 16.27
N GLY A 580 -7.75 11.50 17.21
CA GLY A 580 -8.36 10.21 16.96
C GLY A 580 -9.45 10.22 15.89
N GLU A 581 -10.19 11.33 15.73
CA GLU A 581 -11.25 11.44 14.71
C GLU A 581 -10.64 11.63 13.32
N LYS A 582 -9.57 12.43 13.21
CA LYS A 582 -8.84 12.57 11.94
C LYS A 582 -8.14 11.27 11.55
N PHE A 583 -7.66 10.50 12.52
CA PHE A 583 -7.15 9.15 12.24
C PHE A 583 -8.26 8.22 11.73
N ASP A 584 -9.47 8.28 12.30
CA ASP A 584 -10.61 7.49 11.79
C ASP A 584 -11.01 7.92 10.37
N GLU A 585 -10.94 9.23 10.07
CA GLU A 585 -11.12 9.72 8.70
C GLU A 585 -10.06 9.15 7.76
N LEU A 586 -8.79 9.16 8.16
CA LEU A 586 -7.70 8.57 7.39
C LEU A 586 -7.95 7.08 7.14
N ALA A 587 -8.31 6.31 8.17
CA ALA A 587 -8.62 4.89 8.07
C ALA A 587 -9.78 4.65 7.08
N ARG A 588 -10.86 5.43 7.18
CA ARG A 588 -11.99 5.38 6.24
C ARG A 588 -11.53 5.66 4.83
N LEU A 589 -10.73 6.72 4.63
CA LEU A 589 -10.17 7.06 3.33
C LEU A 589 -9.38 5.87 2.82
N LEU A 590 -8.34 5.38 3.51
CA LEU A 590 -7.45 4.32 3.05
C LEU A 590 -8.15 2.99 2.71
N LYS A 591 -9.26 2.68 3.38
CA LYS A 591 -10.09 1.50 3.05
C LYS A 591 -10.83 1.61 1.70
N GLU A 592 -11.02 2.81 1.16
CA GLU A 592 -11.57 2.98 -0.18
C GLU A 592 -10.55 2.57 -1.24
N PRO A 593 -10.89 1.66 -2.18
CA PRO A 593 -9.93 1.20 -3.18
C PRO A 593 -9.44 2.37 -4.04
N PRO A 594 -8.16 2.42 -4.44
CA PRO A 594 -7.69 3.44 -5.37
C PRO A 594 -8.44 3.33 -6.71
N ASN A 595 -8.60 4.45 -7.40
CA ASN A 595 -9.02 4.42 -8.79
C ASN A 595 -7.81 4.02 -9.65
N SER A 596 -8.02 3.09 -10.58
CA SER A 596 -7.00 2.59 -11.50
C SER A 596 -6.38 3.73 -12.31
#